data_AF-A0A365D2F5-F1
#
_entry.id   AF-A0A365D2F5-F1
#
_cell.length_a   1.000
_cell.length_b   1.000
_cell.length_c   1.000
_cell.angle_alpha   90.00
_cell.angle_beta   90.00
_cell.angle_gamma   90.00
#
_symmetry.space_group_name_H-M   'P 1'
#
loop_
_entity.id
_entity.type
_entity.pdbx_description
1 polymer ?
#
loop_
_entity_poly.entity_id
_entity_poly.type
_entity_poly.pdbx_seq_one_letter_code
_entity_poly.pdbx_strand_id
1 'polypeptide(L)' 'MSGTNPDPEDDKITGLEPGGGVPPGETPPGEASTVGPHGTEERGPGKGTQFLWIAIIGVVVLLCLLYFIGYIVGFFD' A
#
# COMPACT_ATOMS: atom_id res chain seq x y z
N MET A 1 -17.81 60.49 4.28
CA MET A 1 -18.12 59.19 4.90
C MET A 1 -17.18 58.17 4.28
N SER A 2 -16.26 57.62 5.05
CA SER A 2 -15.62 56.34 4.70
C SER A 2 -15.47 55.60 6.01
N GLY A 3 -16.35 54.64 6.25
CA GLY A 3 -16.27 53.80 7.44
C GLY A 3 -15.01 52.96 7.34
N THR A 4 -14.27 52.85 8.44
CA THR A 4 -13.21 51.85 8.58
C THR A 4 -13.84 50.51 8.26
N ASN A 5 -13.46 49.88 7.15
CA ASN A 5 -13.83 48.51 6.88
C ASN A 5 -13.30 47.69 8.06
N PRO A 6 -14.16 47.05 8.88
CA PRO A 6 -13.72 46.36 10.09
C PRO A 6 -12.94 45.08 9.80
N ASP A 7 -12.87 44.68 8.53
CA ASP A 7 -12.21 43.49 8.04
C ASP A 7 -10.79 43.83 7.52
N PRO A 8 -9.72 43.36 8.20
CA PRO A 8 -8.34 43.66 7.81
C PRO A 8 -8.01 43.12 6.42
N GLU A 9 -7.42 43.94 5.55
CA GLU A 9 -6.97 43.48 4.23
C GLU A 9 -5.77 42.51 4.34
N ASP A 10 -5.00 42.57 5.43
CA ASP A 10 -3.91 41.64 5.72
C ASP A 10 -4.40 40.19 5.88
N ASP A 11 -5.66 39.98 6.25
CA ASP A 11 -6.29 38.66 6.36
C ASP A 11 -6.79 38.12 5.00
N LYS A 12 -6.62 38.88 3.90
CA LYS A 12 -7.04 38.48 2.54
C LYS A 12 -5.88 38.20 1.60
N ILE A 13 -4.65 38.35 2.08
CA ILE A 13 -3.43 38.18 1.27
C ILE A 13 -2.66 36.95 1.77
N THR A 14 -2.38 36.03 0.86
CA THR A 14 -1.71 34.76 1.16
C THR A 14 -0.21 34.82 0.85
N GLY A 15 0.62 34.16 1.67
CA GLY A 15 2.00 33.78 1.31
C GLY A 15 3.05 34.90 1.23
N LEU A 16 2.95 35.96 2.03
CA LEU A 16 3.94 37.06 2.05
C LEU A 16 5.32 36.66 2.59
N GLU A 17 5.38 35.70 3.52
CA GLU A 17 6.62 35.03 3.92
C GLU A 17 6.69 33.60 3.35
N PRO A 18 7.88 33.06 3.04
CA PRO A 18 8.04 31.65 2.68
C PRO A 18 7.51 30.73 3.80
N GLY A 19 6.36 30.10 3.58
CA GLY A 19 5.64 29.29 4.57
C GLY A 19 4.45 29.99 5.25
N GLY A 20 4.12 31.22 4.87
CA GLY A 20 2.91 31.93 5.30
C GLY A 20 1.65 31.17 4.88
N GLY A 21 0.81 30.84 5.86
CA GLY A 21 -0.42 30.07 5.65
C GLY A 21 -1.46 30.84 4.86
N VAL A 22 -2.38 30.10 4.26
CA VAL A 22 -3.59 30.67 3.64
C VAL A 22 -4.55 31.13 4.75
N PRO A 23 -5.08 32.36 4.69
CA PRO A 23 -6.12 32.83 5.61
C PRO A 23 -7.31 31.85 5.79
N PRO A 24 -7.97 31.85 6.96
CA PRO A 24 -9.08 30.94 7.21
C PRO A 24 -10.29 31.24 6.31
N GLY A 25 -10.55 30.38 5.31
CA GLY A 25 -11.70 30.52 4.40
C GLY A 25 -11.34 30.45 2.92
N GLU A 26 -10.08 30.70 2.56
CA GLU A 26 -9.50 30.23 1.30
C GLU A 26 -9.16 28.75 1.47
N THR A 27 -9.49 27.94 0.45
CA THR A 27 -9.41 26.48 0.52
C THR A 27 -8.09 26.05 1.18
N PRO A 28 -8.12 25.35 2.32
CA PRO A 28 -6.91 24.76 2.90
C PRO A 28 -6.14 24.03 1.81
N PRO A 29 -4.79 24.00 1.81
CA PRO A 29 -4.04 23.25 0.81
C PRO A 29 -4.61 21.84 0.77
N GLY A 30 -5.27 21.54 -0.34
CA GLY A 30 -6.15 20.39 -0.47
C GLY A 30 -5.41 19.08 -0.59
N GLU A 31 -4.24 18.91 0.02
CA GLU A 31 -3.42 17.70 -0.09
C GLU A 31 -2.60 17.43 1.18
N ALA A 32 -3.25 17.46 2.34
CA ALA A 32 -2.84 16.60 3.45
C ALA A 32 -3.18 15.13 3.12
N SER A 33 -2.65 14.62 2.01
CA SER A 33 -2.69 13.19 1.66
C SER A 33 -1.26 12.72 1.46
N THR A 34 -0.41 12.96 2.47
CA THR A 34 0.68 12.03 2.69
C THR A 34 0.03 10.75 3.22
N VAL A 35 -0.35 9.87 2.29
CA VAL A 35 -0.39 8.44 2.62
C VAL A 35 1.02 8.14 3.09
N GLY A 36 1.21 8.02 4.40
CA GLY A 36 2.50 7.67 4.99
C GLY A 36 3.08 6.47 4.25
N PRO A 37 4.41 6.32 4.16
CA PRO A 37 5.00 5.18 3.48
C PRO A 37 4.29 3.96 4.01
N HIS A 38 3.57 3.25 3.14
CA HIS A 38 2.99 1.97 3.50
C HIS A 38 4.17 1.14 3.92
N GLY A 39 4.42 1.09 5.22
CA GLY A 39 5.32 0.18 5.88
C GLY A 39 4.66 -1.16 5.66
N THR A 40 4.85 -1.69 4.47
CA THR A 40 4.68 -3.09 4.20
C THR A 40 5.79 -3.74 5.03
N GLU A 41 5.53 -3.88 6.32
CA GLU A 41 6.07 -5.00 7.07
C GLU A 41 5.32 -6.22 6.54
N GLU A 42 5.60 -6.57 5.29
CA GLU A 42 5.33 -7.90 4.77
C GLU A 42 6.30 -8.81 5.49
N ARG A 43 5.95 -9.14 6.74
CA ARG A 43 6.47 -10.33 7.39
C ARG A 43 5.81 -11.52 6.69
N GLY A 44 6.13 -11.68 5.40
CA GLY A 44 5.78 -12.83 4.61
C GLY A 44 6.30 -14.08 5.31
N PRO A 45 5.74 -15.26 4.99
CA PRO A 45 6.21 -16.51 5.55
C PRO A 45 7.72 -16.56 5.41
N GLY A 46 8.42 -16.80 6.53
CA GLY A 46 9.88 -16.77 6.55
C GLY A 46 10.45 -17.67 5.46
N LYS A 47 11.62 -17.32 4.92
CA LYS A 47 12.25 -18.04 3.80
C LYS A 47 12.24 -19.57 3.97
N GLY A 48 12.39 -20.08 5.20
CA GLY A 48 12.30 -21.51 5.52
C GLY A 48 10.92 -22.14 5.29
N THR A 49 9.83 -21.44 5.64
CA THR A 49 8.45 -21.88 5.38
C THR A 49 8.17 -21.94 3.88
N GLN A 50 8.70 -21.00 3.09
CA GLN A 50 8.57 -21.04 1.63
C GLN A 50 9.26 -22.28 1.03
N PHE A 51 10.49 -22.59 1.45
CA PHE A 51 11.18 -23.81 1.01
C PHE A 51 10.43 -25.09 1.41
N LEU A 52 9.84 -25.14 2.60
CA LEU A 52 9.02 -26.26 3.05
C LEU A 52 7.81 -26.49 2.12
N TRP A 53 7.07 -25.42 1.77
CA TRP A 53 5.94 -25.52 0.86
C TRP A 53 6.33 -25.98 -0.55
N ILE A 54 7.43 -25.44 -1.09
CA ILE A 54 7.95 -25.87 -2.40
C ILE A 54 8.32 -27.36 -2.36
N ALA A 55 8.98 -27.83 -1.29
CA ALA A 55 9.33 -29.23 -1.14
C ALA A 55 8.09 -30.13 -1.06
N ILE A 56 7.06 -29.74 -0.29
CA ILE A 56 5.79 -30.47 -0.18
C ILE A 56 5.12 -30.59 -1.55
N ILE A 57 5.00 -29.48 -2.28
CA ILE A 57 4.39 -29.47 -3.63
C ILE A 57 5.19 -30.39 -4.57
N GLY A 58 6.51 -30.30 -4.55
CA GLY A 58 7.38 -31.17 -5.36
C GLY A 58 7.18 -32.66 -5.07
N VAL A 59 7.06 -33.04 -3.79
CA VAL A 59 6.78 -34.44 -3.40
C VAL A 59 5.40 -34.87 -3.87
N VAL A 60 4.37 -34.04 -3.70
CA VAL A 60 3.00 -34.37 -4.15
C VAL A 60 2.95 -34.57 -5.66
N VAL A 61 3.57 -33.67 -6.43
CA VAL A 61 3.64 -33.79 -7.89
C VAL A 61 4.37 -35.08 -8.31
N LEU A 62 5.47 -35.42 -7.64
CA LEU A 62 6.20 -36.65 -7.90
C LEU A 62 5.34 -37.89 -7.62
N LEU A 63 4.62 -37.92 -6.50
CA LEU A 63 3.72 -39.03 -6.16
C LEU A 63 2.57 -39.16 -7.15
N CYS A 64 1.94 -38.05 -7.56
CA CYS A 64 0.91 -38.06 -8.60
C CYS A 64 1.47 -38.61 -9.92
N LEU A 65 2.67 -38.19 -10.33
CA LEU A 65 3.29 -38.66 -11.57
C LEU A 65 3.55 -40.17 -11.53
N LEU A 66 4.12 -40.68 -10.43
CA LEU A 66 4.33 -42.12 -10.24
C LEU A 66 3.01 -42.90 -10.22
N TYR A 67 1.96 -42.37 -9.60
CA TYR A 67 0.64 -42.97 -9.60
C TYR A 67 0.08 -43.09 -11.03
N PHE A 68 0.13 -42.02 -11.83
CA PHE A 68 -0.32 -42.05 -13.22
C PHE A 68 0.49 -43.04 -14.06
N ILE A 69 1.81 -43.11 -13.86
CA ILE A 69 2.66 -44.09 -14.53
C ILE A 69 2.23 -45.51 -14.17
N GLY A 70 2.06 -45.81 -12.88
CA GLY A 70 1.60 -47.13 -12.44
C GLY A 70 0.21 -47.46 -12.97
N TYR A 71 -0.68 -46.48 -13.06
CA TYR A 71 -2.02 -46.64 -13.62
C TYR A 71 -1.97 -47.00 -15.10
N ILE A 72 -1.15 -46.30 -15.89
CA ILE A 72 -0.99 -46.56 -17.34
C ILE A 72 -0.33 -47.92 -17.59
N VAL A 73 0.65 -48.29 -16.77
CA VAL A 73 1.34 -49.59 -16.87
C VAL A 73 0.43 -50.76 -16.47
N GLY A 74 -0.72 -50.50 -15.84
CA GLY A 74 -1.61 -51.55 -15.34
C GLY A 74 -1.15 -52.17 -14.03
N PHE A 75 -0.31 -51.46 -13.26
CA PHE A 75 0.09 -51.88 -11.91
C PHE A 75 -1.07 -51.79 -10.90
N PHE A 76 -2.14 -51.08 -11.27
CA PHE A 76 -3.35 -50.86 -10.46
C PHE A 76 -4.64 -51.39 -11.14
N ASP A 77 -4.52 -52.22 -12.19
CA ASP A 77 -5.61 -53.05 -12.74
C ASP A 77 -5.71 -54.37 -11.96
#